data_AF-A0A1G6AU36-F1
#
_entry.id   AF-A0A1G6AU36-F1
#
_cell.length_a   1.000
_cell.length_b   1.000
_cell.length_c   1.000
_cell.angle_alpha   90.00
_cell.angle_beta   90.00
_cell.angle_gamma   90.00
#
_symmetry.space_group_name_H-M   'P 1'
#
loop_
_entity.id
_entity.type
_entity.pdbx_description
1 polymer ?
#
loop_
_entity_poly.entity_id
_entity_poly.type
_entity_poly.pdbx_seq_one_letter_code
_entity_poly.pdbx_strand_id
1 'polypeptide(L)' 'MGSLSIWHWLIVVLVVVLLFGRGKISDLMGDVAKGVKSFKKGLADDEEPHKLEEQSGATVDVEPSREKTKVT' A
#
# COMPACT_ATOMS: atom_id res chain seq x y z
N MET A 1 21.03 31.93 0.17
CA MET A 1 19.58 31.76 0.46
C MET A 1 19.22 30.28 0.28
N GLY A 2 19.80 29.40 1.10
CA GLY A 2 19.66 27.94 0.98
C GLY A 2 18.36 27.47 1.63
N SER A 3 17.26 27.84 1.01
CA SER A 3 15.91 27.48 1.42
C SER A 3 15.80 25.96 1.56
N LEU A 4 15.66 25.53 2.81
CA LEU A 4 15.12 24.23 3.23
C LEU A 4 16.04 23.04 3.00
N SER A 5 17.15 23.01 3.75
CA SER A 5 17.96 21.81 3.98
C SER A 5 17.06 20.59 4.29
N ILE A 6 17.36 19.42 3.70
CA ILE A 6 16.63 18.15 3.92
C ILE A 6 16.38 17.87 5.41
N TRP A 7 17.29 18.31 6.27
CA TRP A 7 17.20 18.20 7.72
C TRP A 7 15.98 18.91 8.32
N HIS A 8 15.56 20.04 7.76
CA HIS A 8 14.38 20.77 8.21
C HIS A 8 13.11 19.96 7.95
N TRP A 9 12.96 19.39 6.75
CA TRP A 9 11.81 18.59 6.37
C TRP A 9 11.66 17.34 7.24
N LEU A 10 12.78 16.69 7.62
CA LEU A 10 12.77 15.56 8.56
C LEU A 10 12.18 15.94 9.92
N ILE A 11 12.59 17.09 10.47
CA ILE A 11 12.09 17.60 11.75
C ILE A 11 10.61 17.99 11.65
N VAL A 12 10.21 18.66 10.56
CA VAL A 12 8.81 19.05 10.35
C VAL A 12 7.91 17.81 10.24
N VAL A 13 8.30 16.80 9.47
CA VAL A 13 7.54 15.54 9.35
C VAL A 13 7.40 14.86 10.71
N LEU A 14 8.46 14.82 11.51
CA LEU A 14 8.42 14.25 12.86
C LEU A 14 7.38 14.96 13.74
N VAL A 15 7.37 16.30 13.74
CA VAL A 15 6.43 17.10 14.53
C VAL A 15 4.99 16.90 14.03
N VAL A 16 4.77 16.88 12.72
CA VAL A 16 3.44 16.63 12.13
C VAL A 16 2.93 15.25 12.54
N VAL A 17 3.77 14.22 12.50
CA VAL A 17 3.40 12.86 12.93
C VAL A 17 3.07 12.79 14.42
N LEU A 18 3.79 13.54 15.26
CA LEU A 18 3.52 13.63 16.70
C LEU A 18 2.21 14.38 17.00
N LEU A 19 1.90 15.46 16.28
CA LEU A 19 0.69 16.26 16.51
C LEU A 19 -0.58 15.57 16.03
N PHE A 20 -0.54 14.96 14.84
CA PHE A 20 -1.71 14.28 14.26
C PHE A 20 -1.80 12.80 14.67
N GLY A 21 -0.69 12.22 15.14
CA GLY A 21 -0.58 10.81 15.48
C GLY A 21 -0.55 9.89 14.25
N ARG A 22 0.03 8.70 14.42
CA ARG A 22 0.15 7.69 13.34
C ARG A 22 -1.18 7.20 12.76
N GLY A 23 -2.26 7.19 13.57
CA GLY A 23 -3.56 6.67 13.16
C GLY A 23 -4.20 7.51 12.06
N LYS A 24 -4.32 8.82 12.29
CA LYS A 24 -4.95 9.75 11.34
C LYS A 24 -4.18 9.85 10.03
N ILE A 25 -2.85 9.86 10.10
CA ILE A 25 -1.99 9.94 8.90
C ILE A 25 -2.06 8.65 8.10
N SER A 26 -2.09 7.47 8.74
CA SER A 26 -2.18 6.19 8.04
C SER A 26 -3.52 6.00 7.33
N ASP A 27 -4.64 6.37 7.97
CA ASP A 27 -5.97 6.29 7.34
C ASP A 27 -6.05 7.22 6.11
N LEU A 28 -5.65 8.49 6.27
CA LEU A 28 -5.65 9.47 5.17
C LEU A 28 -4.69 9.08 4.04
N MET A 29 -3.50 8.62 4.37
CA MET A 29 -2.51 8.19 3.37
C MET A 29 -2.96 6.91 2.65
N GLY A 30 -3.70 6.02 3.32
CA GLY A 30 -4.31 4.84 2.71
C GLY A 30 -5.36 5.21 1.66
N ASP A 31 -6.23 6.17 1.94
CA ASP A 31 -7.27 6.60 0.99
C ASP A 31 -6.70 7.42 -0.17
N VAL A 32 -5.70 8.26 0.09
CA VAL A 32 -4.93 8.94 -0.96
C VAL A 32 -4.19 7.93 -1.83
N ALA A 33 -3.54 6.91 -1.24
CA ALA A 33 -2.82 5.88 -1.98
C ALA A 33 -3.74 5.06 -2.90
N LYS A 34 -4.95 4.72 -2.45
CA LYS A 34 -5.96 4.06 -3.30
C LYS A 34 -6.36 4.93 -4.48
N GLY A 35 -6.63 6.22 -4.25
CA GLY A 35 -6.98 7.18 -5.30
C GLY A 35 -5.87 7.33 -6.35
N VAL A 36 -4.62 7.52 -5.90
CA VAL A 36 -3.45 7.63 -6.77
C VAL A 36 -3.16 6.31 -7.50
N LYS A 37 -3.33 5.15 -6.87
CA LYS A 37 -3.14 3.82 -7.50
C LYS A 37 -4.16 3.59 -8.61
N SER A 38 -5.43 3.94 -8.40
CA SER A 38 -6.47 3.85 -9.42
C SER A 38 -6.24 4.82 -10.57
N PHE A 39 -5.76 6.03 -10.28
CA PHE A 39 -5.38 7.00 -11.31
C PHE A 39 -4.21 6.51 -12.16
N LYS A 40 -3.16 5.97 -11.52
CA LYS A 40 -2.02 5.38 -12.23
C LYS A 40 -2.41 4.12 -13.02
N LYS A 41 -3.29 3.29 -12.48
CA LYS A 41 -3.81 2.10 -13.19
C LYS A 41 -4.64 2.51 -14.40
N GLY A 42 -5.52 3.52 -14.27
CA GLY A 42 -6.32 4.03 -15.39
C GLY A 42 -5.48 4.68 -16.49
N LEU A 43 -4.39 5.37 -16.15
CA LEU A 43 -3.44 5.89 -17.14
C LEU A 43 -2.62 4.78 -17.81
N ALA A 44 -2.21 3.75 -17.07
CA ALA A 44 -1.44 2.63 -17.60
C ALA A 44 -2.27 1.66 -18.47
N ASP A 45 -3.57 1.51 -18.17
CA ASP A 45 -4.50 0.68 -18.96
C ASP A 45 -4.78 1.29 -20.35
N ASP A 46 -4.61 2.61 -20.51
CA ASP A 46 -4.69 3.32 -21.79
C ASP A 46 -3.43 3.11 -22.66
N GLU A 47 -2.29 2.74 -22.05
CA GLU A 47 -1.00 2.57 -22.72
C GLU A 47 -0.56 1.10 -22.92
N GLU A 48 -1.09 0.12 -22.17
CA GLU A 48 -0.73 -1.30 -22.31
C GLU A 48 -1.97 -2.23 -22.27
N PRO A 49 -2.29 -2.97 -23.37
CA PRO A 49 -3.28 -4.03 -23.28
C PRO A 49 -2.64 -5.21 -22.52
N HIS A 50 -3.25 -5.57 -21.39
CA HIS A 50 -2.97 -6.77 -20.59
C HIS A 50 -1.62 -6.83 -19.87
N LYS A 51 -1.57 -6.34 -18.62
CA LYS A 51 -0.91 -7.09 -17.53
C LYS A 51 -1.24 -6.58 -16.14
N LEU A 52 -2.35 -7.00 -15.52
CA LEU A 52 -2.51 -6.91 -14.05
C LEU A 52 -3.43 -8.02 -13.50
N GLU A 53 -2.97 -9.27 -13.62
CA GLU A 53 -3.17 -10.25 -12.55
C GLU A 53 -1.83 -10.44 -11.82
N GLU A 54 -1.96 -10.73 -10.52
CA GLU A 54 -0.91 -11.10 -9.57
C GLU A 54 -0.31 -10.01 -8.64
N GLN A 55 -0.27 -10.38 -7.36
CA GLN A 55 0.28 -9.69 -6.19
C GLN A 55 -0.57 -8.62 -5.51
N SER A 56 -1.63 -9.08 -4.86
CA SER A 56 -1.87 -8.69 -3.46
C SER A 56 -2.71 -9.76 -2.77
N GLY A 57 -2.06 -10.84 -2.34
CA GLY A 57 -2.72 -11.94 -1.65
C GLY A 57 -1.71 -12.94 -1.12
N ALA A 58 -0.79 -12.48 -0.27
CA ALA A 58 -0.08 -13.36 0.64
C ALA A 58 -1.10 -13.96 1.62
N THR A 59 -1.77 -15.04 1.23
CA THR A 59 -2.34 -15.98 2.19
C THR A 59 -1.18 -16.86 2.64
N VAL A 60 -0.69 -16.57 3.84
CA VAL A 60 0.22 -17.41 4.60
C VAL A 60 -0.44 -18.79 4.78
N ASP A 61 0.21 -19.81 4.23
CA ASP A 61 0.11 -21.21 4.61
C ASP A 61 0.07 -21.39 6.14
N VAL A 62 -1.02 -21.92 6.68
CA VAL A 62 -1.05 -22.81 7.87
C VAL A 62 -2.25 -23.78 7.77
N GLU A 63 -1.91 -25.01 7.38
CA GLU A 63 -2.38 -26.31 7.93
C GLU A 63 -3.70 -26.96 7.43
N PRO A 64 -3.68 -28.29 7.13
CA PRO A 64 -4.61 -28.96 6.23
C PRO A 64 -5.80 -29.57 6.98
N SER A 65 -6.98 -29.50 6.36
CA SER A 65 -8.16 -30.23 6.84
C SER A 65 -8.71 -31.13 5.74
N ARG A 66 -8.60 -32.44 6.02
CA ARG A 66 -9.42 -33.55 5.50
C ARG A 66 -9.48 -33.76 3.98
N GLU A 67 -8.59 -34.62 3.49
CA GLU A 67 -8.95 -35.59 2.46
C GLU A 67 -8.30 -36.95 2.76
N LYS A 68 -9.00 -37.79 3.53
CA LYS A 68 -8.86 -39.25 3.46
C LYS A 68 -10.25 -39.84 3.27
N THR A 69 -10.67 -39.92 2.02
CA THR A 69 -11.65 -40.91 1.58
C THR A 69 -11.27 -41.29 0.16
N LYS A 70 -10.64 -42.47 0.02
CA LYS A 70 -10.95 -43.48 -1.01
C LYS A 70 -9.83 -44.53 -1.04
N VAL A 71 -9.98 -45.59 -0.25
CA VAL A 71 -9.42 -46.91 -0.56
C VAL A 71 -10.54 -47.91 -0.33
N THR A 72 -11.35 -48.11 -1.35
CA THR A 72 -12.10 -49.34 -1.65
C THR A 72 -12.34 -49.34 -3.15
#